data_AF-Q68JW9-F1
#
_entry.id   AF-Q68JW9-F1
#
_cell.length_a   1.000
_cell.length_b   1.000
_cell.length_c   1.000
_cell.angle_alpha   90.00
_cell.angle_beta   90.00
_cell.angle_gamma   90.00
#
_symmetry.space_group_name_H-M   'P 1'
#
loop_
_entity.id
_entity.type
_entity.pdbx_description
1 polymer ?
#
loop_
_entity_poly.entity_id
_entity_poly.type
_entity_poly.pdbx_seq_one_letter_code
_entity_poly.pdbx_strand_id
1 'polypeptide(L)'
;PMYFFLGNLSCLEICYTSTILPRMLASFLTGDRTVSVTGCMVQFYWFNVLLTVECYLLASMSYDRYLAICKPLHYATLMNVRFCMQLAAGSWLSSFIILAMIIYLVSQLAFCGPNEIDHFLCDLTQMINLSCSDTGLVNLVTLIFSSTNIILPFLLTLTSYAYIISTILRISSTTGKQKAFSTC
;
A
#
# COMPACT_ATOMS: atom_id res chain seq x y z
N PRO A 1 10.02 15.46 -8.70
CA PRO A 1 8.86 14.55 -8.48
C PRO A 1 9.20 13.40 -7.54
N MET A 2 10.24 12.62 -7.86
CA MET A 2 10.73 11.51 -7.03
C MET A 2 10.94 11.85 -5.54
N TYR A 3 11.63 12.94 -5.19
CA TYR A 3 11.87 13.32 -3.79
C TYR A 3 10.58 13.61 -3.00
N PHE A 4 9.54 14.10 -3.66
CA PHE A 4 8.24 14.34 -3.02
C PHE A 4 7.59 13.01 -2.63
N PHE A 5 7.60 12.01 -3.51
CA PHE A 5 7.08 10.69 -3.20
C PHE A 5 7.94 9.98 -2.14
N LEU A 6 9.27 10.11 -2.23
CA LEU A 6 10.18 9.53 -1.23
C LEU A 6 9.94 10.12 0.17
N GLY A 7 9.71 11.43 0.29
CA GLY A 7 9.37 12.05 1.57
C GLY A 7 8.06 11.52 2.17
N ASN A 8 7.04 11.29 1.32
CA ASN A 8 5.79 10.65 1.76
C ASN A 8 6.04 9.21 2.21
N LEU A 9 6.83 8.44 1.44
CA LEU A 9 7.20 7.06 1.75
C LEU A 9 7.95 6.96 3.09
N SER A 10 8.95 7.81 3.32
CA SER A 10 9.70 7.83 4.58
C SER A 10 8.81 8.20 5.76
N CYS A 11 7.89 9.16 5.59
CA CYS A 11 6.93 9.49 6.63
C CYS A 11 6.01 8.29 6.95
N LEU A 12 5.55 7.57 5.92
CA LEU A 12 4.73 6.37 6.07
C LEU A 12 5.46 5.28 6.83
N GLU A 13 6.71 4.98 6.47
CA GLU A 13 7.49 3.95 7.16
C GLU A 13 7.74 4.31 8.62
N ILE A 14 8.06 5.58 8.92
CA ILE A 14 8.21 6.05 10.30
C ILE A 14 6.91 5.86 11.08
N CYS A 15 5.77 6.24 10.51
CA CYS A 15 4.46 6.04 11.13
C CYS A 15 4.12 4.56 11.32
N TYR A 16 4.41 3.73 10.33
CA TYR A 16 4.21 2.29 10.34
C TYR A 16 5.03 1.63 11.46
N THR A 17 6.34 1.86 11.49
CA THR A 17 7.22 1.32 12.54
C THR A 17 6.83 1.86 13.90
N SER A 18 6.50 3.14 14.04
CA SER A 18 6.15 3.74 15.34
C SER A 18 4.82 3.26 15.91
N THR A 19 3.90 2.74 15.09
CA THR A 19 2.58 2.28 15.54
C THR A 19 2.54 0.78 15.79
N ILE A 20 3.26 -0.01 14.98
CA ILE A 20 3.27 -1.47 15.06
C ILE A 20 4.33 -1.97 16.03
N LEU A 21 5.54 -1.42 15.96
CA LEU A 21 6.68 -1.88 16.74
C LEU A 21 6.45 -1.81 18.26
N PRO A 22 5.93 -0.72 18.86
CA PRO A 22 5.72 -0.69 20.30
C PRO A 22 4.63 -1.64 20.77
N ARG A 23 3.60 -1.89 19.95
CA ARG A 23 2.49 -2.81 20.31
C ARG A 23 2.95 -4.27 20.18
N MET A 24 3.75 -4.56 19.15
CA MET A 24 4.46 -5.83 19.02
C MET A 24 5.43 -6.07 20.19
N LEU A 25 6.26 -5.08 20.54
CA LEU A 25 7.20 -5.21 21.65
C LEU A 25 6.49 -5.38 23.00
N ALA A 26 5.43 -4.61 23.25
CA ALA A 26 4.64 -4.71 24.48
C ALA A 26 4.04 -6.11 24.64
N SER A 27 3.37 -6.63 23.62
CA SER A 27 2.74 -7.96 23.69
C SER A 27 3.77 -9.10 23.81
N PHE A 28 4.98 -8.94 23.25
CA PHE A 28 6.07 -9.89 23.45
C PHE A 28 6.65 -9.85 24.88
N LEU A 29 6.73 -8.66 25.48
CA LEU A 29 7.32 -8.45 26.81
C LEU A 29 6.37 -8.79 27.96
N THR A 30 5.07 -8.50 27.83
CA THR A 30 4.08 -8.77 28.90
C THR A 30 3.51 -10.18 28.83
N GLY A 31 3.64 -10.88 27.71
CA GLY A 31 3.01 -12.18 27.47
C GLY A 31 1.48 -12.11 27.30
N ASP A 32 0.90 -10.92 27.52
CA ASP A 32 -0.50 -10.61 27.29
C ASP A 32 -0.72 -10.30 25.80
N ARG A 33 -1.42 -11.21 25.13
CA ARG A 33 -1.75 -11.12 23.70
C ARG A 33 -3.17 -10.66 23.47
N THR A 34 -3.91 -10.37 24.55
CA THR A 34 -5.33 -10.02 24.44
C THR A 34 -5.46 -8.62 23.86
N VAL A 35 -6.07 -8.53 22.68
CA VAL A 35 -6.46 -7.26 22.06
C VAL A 35 -7.97 -7.29 21.88
N SER A 36 -8.64 -6.23 22.33
CA SER A 36 -10.08 -6.08 22.10
C SER A 36 -10.38 -6.06 20.60
N VAL A 37 -11.53 -6.59 20.20
CA VAL A 37 -11.98 -6.61 18.80
C VAL A 37 -11.90 -5.21 18.16
N THR A 38 -12.28 -4.16 18.89
CA THR A 38 -12.19 -2.77 18.41
C THR A 38 -10.75 -2.30 18.24
N GLY A 39 -9.85 -2.63 19.19
CA GLY A 39 -8.42 -2.32 19.05
C GLY A 39 -7.80 -3.03 17.84
N CYS A 40 -8.27 -4.24 17.57
CA CYS A 40 -7.86 -5.05 16.44
C CYS A 40 -8.31 -4.46 15.10
N MET A 41 -9.56 -3.98 15.02
CA MET A 41 -10.10 -3.27 13.85
C MET A 41 -9.32 -2.00 13.53
N VAL A 42 -9.01 -1.20 14.55
CA VAL A 42 -8.23 0.05 14.37
C VAL A 42 -6.81 -0.25 13.91
N GLN A 43 -6.15 -1.26 14.48
CA GLN A 43 -4.81 -1.67 14.02
C GLN A 43 -4.83 -2.15 12.57
N PHE A 44 -5.76 -3.05 12.23
CA PHE A 44 -5.90 -3.57 10.87
C PHE A 44 -6.14 -2.44 9.86
N TYR A 45 -7.02 -1.49 10.21
CA TYR A 45 -7.32 -0.32 9.37
C TYR A 45 -6.06 0.50 9.06
N TRP A 46 -5.37 1.00 10.10
CA TRP A 46 -4.20 1.85 9.90
C TRP A 46 -3.06 1.12 9.20
N PHE A 47 -2.80 -0.14 9.57
CA PHE A 47 -1.78 -0.97 8.93
C PHE A 47 -2.02 -1.09 7.42
N ASN A 48 -3.23 -1.49 7.03
CA ASN A 48 -3.54 -1.70 5.62
C ASN A 48 -3.59 -0.38 4.86
N VAL A 49 -3.99 0.74 5.48
CA VAL A 49 -3.98 2.05 4.81
C VAL A 49 -2.55 2.39 4.45
N LEU A 50 -1.64 2.32 5.42
CA LEU A 50 -0.22 2.65 5.21
C LEU A 50 0.39 1.76 4.12
N LEU A 51 0.15 0.44 4.19
CA LEU A 51 0.67 -0.53 3.22
C LEU A 51 0.14 -0.28 1.80
N THR A 52 -1.16 0.02 1.66
CA THR A 52 -1.76 0.28 0.35
C THR A 52 -1.24 1.58 -0.26
N VAL A 53 -1.11 2.63 0.55
CA VAL A 53 -0.53 3.90 0.10
C VAL A 53 0.92 3.71 -0.33
N GLU A 54 1.71 2.92 0.41
CA GLU A 54 3.09 2.58 0.06
C GLU A 54 3.18 1.95 -1.34
N CYS A 55 2.37 0.93 -1.61
CA CYS A 55 2.33 0.26 -2.91
C CYS A 55 1.96 1.21 -4.06
N TYR A 56 1.00 2.11 -3.83
CA TYR A 56 0.62 3.11 -4.83
C TYR A 56 1.69 4.18 -5.04
N LEU A 57 2.38 4.61 -3.99
CA LEU A 57 3.50 5.54 -4.11
C LEU A 57 4.66 4.88 -4.86
N LEU A 58 4.99 3.62 -4.58
CA LEU A 58 6.01 2.88 -5.33
C LEU A 58 5.67 2.75 -6.81
N ALA A 59 4.40 2.46 -7.15
CA ALA A 59 3.94 2.43 -8.53
C ALA A 59 4.02 3.83 -9.19
N SER A 60 3.71 4.90 -8.46
CA SER A 60 3.86 6.26 -8.97
C SER A 60 5.32 6.65 -9.24
N MET A 61 6.25 6.17 -8.41
CA MET A 61 7.69 6.37 -8.59
C MET A 61 8.25 5.58 -9.78
N SER A 62 7.77 4.35 -10.00
CA SER A 62 8.15 3.58 -11.19
C SER A 62 7.64 4.25 -12.48
N TYR A 63 6.43 4.81 -12.44
CA TYR A 63 5.88 5.61 -13.53
C TYR A 63 6.64 6.92 -13.77
N ASP A 64 7.06 7.63 -12.71
CA ASP A 64 7.93 8.83 -12.81
C ASP A 64 9.21 8.52 -13.58
N ARG A 65 9.90 7.43 -13.20
CA ARG A 65 11.12 6.98 -13.86
C ARG A 65 10.89 6.58 -15.31
N TYR A 66 9.76 5.92 -15.61
CA TYR A 66 9.38 5.59 -16.97
C TYR A 66 9.25 6.85 -17.83
N LEU A 67 8.53 7.88 -17.36
CA LEU A 67 8.38 9.12 -18.12
C LEU A 67 9.72 9.85 -18.30
N ALA A 68 10.56 9.88 -17.27
CA ALA A 68 11.86 10.55 -17.32
C ALA A 68 12.80 9.91 -18.36
N ILE A 69 12.82 8.58 -18.47
CA ILE A 69 13.74 7.84 -19.34
C ILE A 69 13.15 7.64 -20.74
N CYS A 70 11.91 7.17 -20.84
CA CYS A 70 11.29 6.80 -22.13
C CYS A 70 10.69 7.99 -22.88
N LYS A 71 10.34 9.08 -22.18
CA LYS A 71 9.65 10.25 -22.75
C LYS A 71 10.21 11.59 -22.24
N PRO A 72 11.53 11.85 -22.32
CA PRO A 72 12.16 13.02 -21.70
C PRO A 72 11.60 14.38 -22.18
N LEU A 73 11.23 14.49 -23.46
CA LEU A 73 10.66 15.72 -24.05
C LEU A 73 9.27 16.08 -23.49
N HIS A 74 8.51 15.09 -23.01
CA HIS A 74 7.16 15.28 -22.46
C HIS A 74 7.14 15.14 -20.94
N TYR A 75 8.28 14.89 -20.30
CA TYR A 75 8.35 14.65 -18.86
C TYR A 75 7.84 15.85 -18.06
N ALA A 76 8.30 17.07 -18.39
CA ALA A 76 7.93 18.28 -17.65
C ALA A 76 6.45 18.65 -17.78
N THR A 77 5.79 18.27 -18.88
CA THR A 77 4.36 18.55 -19.10
C THR A 77 3.47 17.49 -18.45
N LEU A 78 3.86 16.21 -18.54
CA LEU A 78 3.12 15.08 -17.96
C LEU A 78 3.30 14.99 -16.44
N MET A 79 4.52 15.15 -15.95
CA MET A 79 4.89 14.94 -14.54
C MET A 79 5.17 16.26 -13.83
N ASN A 80 4.12 17.07 -13.72
CA ASN A 80 4.16 18.34 -12.99
C ASN A 80 3.82 18.17 -11.50
N VAL A 81 4.15 19.17 -10.68
CA VAL A 81 3.92 19.12 -9.21
C VAL A 81 2.45 18.91 -8.85
N ARG A 82 1.51 19.47 -9.62
CA ARG A 82 0.07 19.29 -9.37
C ARG A 82 -0.35 17.84 -9.59
N PHE A 83 0.16 17.21 -10.64
CA PHE A 83 -0.10 15.81 -10.94
C PHE A 83 0.52 14.89 -9.86
N CYS A 84 1.73 15.18 -9.39
CA CYS A 84 2.31 14.45 -8.25
C CYS A 84 1.46 14.57 -6.98
N MET A 85 0.94 15.77 -6.69
CA MET A 85 0.03 15.98 -5.55
C MET A 85 -1.30 15.23 -5.74
N GLN A 86 -1.85 15.20 -6.95
CA GLN A 86 -3.06 14.44 -7.26
C GLN A 86 -2.85 12.92 -7.11
N LEU A 87 -1.71 12.40 -7.54
CA LEU A 87 -1.37 10.98 -7.36
C LEU A 87 -1.23 10.62 -5.88
N ALA A 88 -0.53 11.45 -5.10
CA ALA A 88 -0.41 11.23 -3.65
C ALA A 88 -1.76 11.37 -2.94
N ALA A 89 -2.54 12.42 -3.21
CA ALA A 89 -3.85 12.58 -2.61
C ALA A 89 -4.79 11.42 -3.01
N GLY A 90 -4.74 10.97 -4.26
CA GLY A 90 -5.50 9.85 -4.76
C GLY A 90 -5.13 8.52 -4.09
N SER A 91 -3.83 8.26 -3.86
CA SER A 91 -3.41 7.05 -3.15
C SER A 91 -3.93 7.05 -1.72
N TRP A 92 -3.77 8.15 -0.98
CA TRP A 92 -4.32 8.29 0.38
C TRP A 92 -5.84 8.12 0.42
N LEU A 93 -6.57 8.88 -0.40
CA LEU A 93 -8.04 8.86 -0.40
C LEU A 93 -8.60 7.49 -0.79
N SER A 94 -8.05 6.86 -1.82
CA SER A 94 -8.50 5.53 -2.26
C SER A 94 -8.26 4.47 -1.18
N SER A 95 -7.09 4.45 -0.55
CA SER A 95 -6.78 3.53 0.55
C SER A 95 -7.70 3.76 1.75
N PHE A 96 -7.95 5.00 2.14
CA PHE A 96 -8.87 5.32 3.25
C PHE A 96 -10.30 4.85 2.96
N ILE A 97 -10.83 5.12 1.76
CA ILE A 97 -12.20 4.75 1.38
C ILE A 97 -12.37 3.23 1.33
N ILE A 98 -11.46 2.53 0.65
CA ILE A 98 -11.54 1.06 0.50
C ILE A 98 -11.51 0.39 1.87
N LEU A 99 -10.59 0.79 2.74
CA LEU A 99 -10.45 0.14 4.04
C LEU A 99 -11.52 0.57 5.03
N ALA A 100 -12.06 1.79 4.91
CA ALA A 100 -13.22 2.20 5.71
C ALA A 100 -14.45 1.38 5.32
N MET A 101 -14.64 1.12 4.02
CA MET A 101 -15.70 0.24 3.54
C MET A 101 -15.53 -1.20 4.06
N ILE A 102 -14.31 -1.76 4.00
CA ILE A 102 -14.04 -3.11 4.53
C ILE A 102 -14.30 -3.17 6.04
N ILE A 103 -13.79 -2.22 6.83
CA ILE A 103 -14.02 -2.17 8.28
C ILE A 103 -15.50 -1.98 8.60
N TYR A 104 -16.20 -1.12 7.86
CA TYR A 104 -17.64 -0.94 8.02
C TYR A 104 -18.38 -2.26 7.78
N LEU A 105 -18.08 -2.98 6.69
CA LEU A 105 -18.66 -4.28 6.41
C LEU A 105 -18.34 -5.29 7.52
N VAL A 106 -17.10 -5.33 8.00
CA VAL A 106 -16.68 -6.20 9.11
C VAL A 106 -17.43 -5.84 10.41
N SER A 107 -17.68 -4.56 10.68
CA SER A 107 -18.40 -4.11 11.88
C SER A 107 -19.88 -4.50 11.89
N GLN A 108 -20.45 -4.80 10.73
CA GLN A 108 -21.83 -5.29 10.59
C GLN A 108 -21.97 -6.79 10.86
N LEU A 109 -20.86 -7.54 10.99
CA LEU A 109 -20.95 -8.95 11.33
C LEU A 109 -21.32 -9.16 12.80
N ALA A 110 -22.16 -10.16 13.05
CA ALA A 110 -22.41 -10.66 14.39
C ALA A 110 -21.23 -11.51 14.86
N PHE A 111 -20.53 -11.05 15.90
CA PHE A 111 -19.50 -11.79 16.60
C PHE A 111 -20.13 -12.57 17.75
N CYS A 112 -19.99 -13.90 17.80
CA CYS A 112 -20.42 -14.70 18.97
C CYS A 112 -19.29 -15.47 19.67
N GLY A 113 -18.04 -15.31 19.24
CA GLY A 113 -16.88 -15.77 20.01
C GLY A 113 -16.58 -14.88 21.23
N PRO A 114 -15.67 -15.30 22.13
CA PRO A 114 -15.18 -14.41 23.19
C PRO A 114 -14.61 -13.13 22.56
N ASN A 115 -14.88 -11.96 23.17
CA ASN A 115 -14.42 -10.64 22.69
C ASN A 115 -12.89 -10.42 22.80
N GLU A 116 -12.12 -11.51 22.95
CA GLU A 116 -10.68 -11.52 23.15
C GLU A 116 -10.04 -12.41 22.08
N ILE A 117 -9.10 -11.83 21.34
CA ILE A 117 -8.34 -12.50 20.27
C ILE A 117 -6.95 -12.83 20.84
N ASP A 118 -6.57 -14.09 20.84
CA ASP A 118 -5.33 -14.59 21.47
C ASP A 118 -4.11 -14.58 20.51
N HIS A 119 -4.08 -13.61 19.59
CA HIS A 119 -3.04 -13.50 18.56
C HIS A 119 -2.53 -12.09 18.37
N PHE A 120 -1.21 -12.04 18.19
CA PHE A 120 -0.36 -10.85 18.15
C PHE A 120 -0.56 -9.95 16.92
N LEU A 121 -1.05 -10.53 15.83
CA LEU A 121 -1.33 -9.85 14.57
C LEU A 121 -2.82 -9.98 14.27
N CYS A 122 -3.50 -8.86 14.27
CA CYS A 122 -4.88 -8.74 13.86
C CYS A 122 -5.02 -9.00 12.37
N ASP A 123 -5.43 -10.22 12.02
CA ASP A 123 -5.73 -10.62 10.65
C ASP A 123 -7.24 -10.69 10.41
N LEU A 124 -7.65 -10.33 9.19
CA LEU A 124 -9.04 -10.40 8.72
C LEU A 124 -9.58 -11.82 8.85
N THR A 125 -8.72 -12.83 8.63
CA THR A 125 -9.04 -14.26 8.81
C THR A 125 -9.49 -14.58 10.23
N GLN A 126 -8.89 -13.94 11.24
CA GLN A 126 -9.27 -14.17 12.63
C GLN A 126 -10.58 -13.50 12.99
N MET A 127 -10.82 -12.28 12.51
CA MET A 127 -12.10 -11.58 12.69
C MET A 127 -13.26 -12.37 12.07
N ILE A 128 -13.03 -12.95 10.89
CA ILE A 128 -14.02 -13.75 10.16
C ILE A 128 -14.32 -15.06 10.90
N ASN A 129 -13.31 -15.75 11.44
CA ASN A 129 -13.49 -16.98 12.21
C ASN A 129 -14.27 -16.78 13.54
N LEU A 130 -14.27 -15.57 14.10
CA LEU A 130 -15.03 -15.23 15.31
C LEU A 130 -16.49 -14.83 15.04
N SER A 131 -16.84 -14.62 13.77
CA SER A 131 -18.19 -14.24 13.36
C SER A 131 -19.09 -15.46 13.17
N CYS A 132 -20.34 -15.35 13.59
CA CYS A 132 -21.37 -16.39 13.35
C CYS A 132 -22.29 -16.04 12.18
N SER A 133 -22.07 -14.88 11.55
CA SER A 133 -22.86 -14.41 10.42
C SER A 133 -22.24 -14.84 9.11
N ASP A 134 -22.99 -14.76 8.01
CA ASP A 134 -22.48 -15.10 6.69
C ASP A 134 -21.40 -14.08 6.26
N THR A 135 -20.17 -14.57 6.12
CA THR A 135 -18.99 -13.76 5.77
C THR A 135 -18.77 -13.68 4.27
N GLY A 136 -19.62 -14.32 3.45
CA GLY A 136 -19.44 -14.44 2.00
C GLY A 136 -19.26 -13.10 1.29
N LEU A 137 -20.08 -12.10 1.63
CA LEU A 137 -19.99 -10.76 1.03
C LEU A 137 -18.68 -10.06 1.40
N VAL A 138 -18.27 -10.09 2.67
CA VAL A 138 -17.03 -9.45 3.14
C VAL A 138 -15.81 -10.11 2.53
N ASN A 139 -15.80 -11.45 2.46
CA ASN A 139 -14.74 -12.21 1.80
C ASN A 139 -14.64 -11.86 0.31
N LEU A 140 -15.75 -11.82 -0.40
CA LEU A 140 -15.77 -11.50 -1.82
C LEU A 140 -15.29 -10.05 -2.08
N VAL A 141 -15.80 -9.09 -1.32
CA VAL A 141 -15.41 -7.67 -1.43
C VAL A 141 -13.93 -7.49 -1.11
N THR A 142 -13.45 -8.08 -0.01
CA THR A 142 -12.03 -8.02 0.37
C THR A 142 -11.17 -8.67 -0.70
N LEU A 143 -11.53 -9.84 -1.21
CA LEU A 143 -10.76 -10.54 -2.24
C LEU A 143 -10.64 -9.70 -3.52
N ILE A 144 -11.73 -9.08 -3.97
CA ILE A 144 -11.73 -8.21 -5.15
C ILE A 144 -10.82 -6.99 -4.93
N PHE A 145 -10.99 -6.27 -3.81
CA PHE A 145 -10.21 -5.08 -3.52
C PHE A 145 -8.74 -5.41 -3.31
N SER A 146 -8.41 -6.41 -2.49
CA SER A 146 -7.02 -6.82 -2.25
C SER A 146 -6.33 -7.28 -3.53
N SER A 147 -7.01 -8.07 -4.37
CA SER A 147 -6.46 -8.49 -5.66
C SER A 147 -6.19 -7.27 -6.56
N THR A 148 -7.14 -6.33 -6.63
CA THR A 148 -6.98 -5.12 -7.44
C THR A 148 -5.85 -4.23 -6.93
N ASN A 149 -5.79 -4.01 -5.61
CA ASN A 149 -4.76 -3.21 -4.95
C ASN A 149 -3.35 -3.80 -5.14
N ILE A 150 -3.20 -5.10 -5.37
CA ILE A 150 -1.89 -5.73 -5.61
C ILE A 150 -1.58 -5.79 -7.11
N ILE A 151 -2.51 -6.30 -7.91
CA ILE A 151 -2.30 -6.57 -9.34
C ILE A 151 -2.07 -5.25 -10.10
N LEU A 152 -2.83 -4.20 -9.79
CA LEU A 152 -2.72 -2.93 -10.49
C LEU A 152 -1.33 -2.27 -10.34
N PRO A 153 -0.81 -2.00 -9.12
CA PRO A 153 0.52 -1.44 -8.96
C PRO A 153 1.63 -2.40 -9.41
N PHE A 154 1.44 -3.71 -9.28
CA PHE A 154 2.39 -4.70 -9.78
C PHE A 154 2.54 -4.63 -11.30
N LEU A 155 1.42 -4.64 -12.05
CA LEU A 155 1.44 -4.53 -13.50
C LEU A 155 1.98 -3.18 -13.98
N LEU A 156 1.59 -2.08 -13.33
CA LEU A 156 2.12 -0.75 -13.63
C LEU A 156 3.64 -0.69 -13.44
N THR A 157 4.13 -1.26 -12.35
CA THR A 157 5.57 -1.33 -12.07
C THR A 157 6.28 -2.20 -13.09
N LEU A 158 5.80 -3.43 -13.32
CA LEU A 158 6.40 -4.36 -14.26
C LEU A 158 6.47 -3.78 -15.68
N THR A 159 5.38 -3.20 -16.16
CA THR A 159 5.33 -2.58 -17.49
C THR A 159 6.27 -1.38 -17.59
N SER A 160 6.29 -0.50 -16.58
CA SER A 160 7.21 0.65 -16.53
C SER A 160 8.67 0.20 -16.64
N TYR A 161 9.08 -0.78 -15.83
CA TYR A 161 10.45 -1.30 -15.85
C TYR A 161 10.77 -2.08 -17.14
N ALA A 162 9.83 -2.83 -17.70
CA ALA A 162 10.02 -3.51 -18.98
C ALA A 162 10.32 -2.50 -20.12
N TYR A 163 9.58 -1.39 -20.18
CA TYR A 163 9.84 -0.33 -21.15
C TYR A 163 11.17 0.40 -20.90
N ILE A 164 11.52 0.66 -19.64
CA ILE A 164 12.81 1.26 -19.28
C ILE A 164 13.96 0.36 -19.77
N ILE A 165 13.92 -0.94 -19.46
CA ILE A 165 14.93 -1.91 -19.87
C ILE A 165 15.01 -1.99 -21.40
N SER A 166 13.86 -2.10 -22.08
CA SER A 166 13.81 -2.10 -23.55
C SER A 166 14.44 -0.85 -24.17
N THR A 167 14.17 0.31 -23.58
CA THR A 167 14.75 1.59 -24.03
C THR A 167 16.27 1.61 -23.83
N ILE A 168 16.76 1.14 -22.67
CA ILE A 168 18.20 1.07 -22.38
C ILE A 168 18.93 0.11 -23.33
N LEU A 169 18.32 -1.04 -23.64
CA LEU A 169 18.88 -2.01 -24.59
C LEU A 169 18.96 -1.44 -26.01
N ARG A 170 18.00 -0.60 -26.41
CA ARG A 170 17.94 0.03 -27.74
C ARG A 170 18.94 1.18 -27.92
N ILE A 171 19.41 1.80 -26.84
CA ILE A 171 20.44 2.84 -26.91
C ILE A 171 21.78 2.19 -27.28
N SER A 172 22.32 2.52 -28.45
CA SER A 172 23.61 1.99 -28.93
C SER A 172 24.84 2.68 -28.32
N SER A 173 24.69 3.91 -27.81
CA SER A 173 25.79 4.70 -27.23
C SER A 173 26.01 4.39 -25.73
N THR A 174 27.26 4.10 -25.36
CA THR A 174 27.69 3.88 -23.97
C THR A 174 27.40 5.09 -23.08
N THR A 175 27.58 6.31 -23.58
CA THR A 175 27.26 7.56 -22.87
C THR A 175 25.76 7.71 -22.61
N GLY A 176 24.93 7.31 -23.58
CA GLY A 176 23.46 7.30 -23.43
C GLY A 176 22.98 6.27 -22.40
N LYS A 177 23.61 5.09 -22.36
CA LYS A 177 23.35 4.08 -21.31
C LYS A 177 23.77 4.58 -19.93
N GLN A 178 24.95 5.17 -19.80
CA GLN A 178 25.46 5.69 -18.52
C GLN A 178 24.55 6.78 -17.95
N LYS A 179 24.05 7.69 -18.80
CA LYS A 179 23.09 8.73 -18.39
C LYS A 179 21.74 8.15 -17.93
N ALA A 180 21.24 7.10 -18.60
CA ALA A 180 20.01 6.41 -18.18
C ALA A 180 20.18 5.69 -16.84
N PHE A 181 21.34 5.04 -16.62
CA PHE A 181 21.67 4.41 -15.34
C PHE A 181 21.83 5.43 -14.20
N SER A 182 22.36 6.62 -14.46
CA SER A 182 22.45 7.69 -13.44
C SER A 182 21.11 8.36 -13.12
N THR A 183 20.08 8.12 -13.93
CA THR A 183 18.71 8.65 -13.69
C THR A 183 17.83 7.62 -12.95
N CYS A 184 18.26 6.36 -12.90
CA CYS A 184 17.62 5.27 -12.16
C CYS A 184 18.25 5.18 -10.75
#